data_AF-A0A7W7HVG0-F1
#
_entry.id   AF-A0A7W7HVG0-F1
#
_cell.length_a   1.000
_cell.length_b   1.000
_cell.length_c   1.000
_cell.angle_alpha   90.00
_cell.angle_beta   90.00
_cell.angle_gamma   90.00
#
_symmetry.space_group_name_H-M   'P 1'
#
loop_
_entity.id
_entity.type
_entity.pdbx_description
1 polymer ?
#
loop_
_entity_poly.entity_id
_entity_poly.type
_entity_poly.pdbx_seq_one_letter_code
_entity_poly.pdbx_strand_id
1 'polypeptide(L)'
;MSSEDLDLVINGEAHEVTGDTALRRVAAAFATKYGWTFGIRDGRVHDESLPGSPQYAFYEISPVQAFGYGADGLTATRWRFNRT
;
A
#
# COMPACT_ATOMS: atom_id res chain seq x y z
N MET A 1 -11.09 11.31 9.96
CA MET A 1 -12.29 11.20 9.12
C MET A 1 -11.84 10.85 7.69
N SER A 2 -12.31 9.77 7.06
CA SER A 2 -12.19 9.46 5.62
C SER A 2 -12.99 8.20 5.18
N SER A 3 -13.78 8.08 4.07
CA SER A 3 -14.44 9.01 3.13
C SER A 3 -13.69 10.33 2.92
N GLU A 4 -14.33 11.49 3.09
CA GLU A 4 -13.80 12.49 4.02
C GLU A 4 -14.37 12.30 5.45
N ASP A 5 -15.35 11.39 5.63
CA ASP A 5 -16.30 11.26 6.76
C ASP A 5 -16.58 9.78 7.21
N LEU A 6 -15.56 8.92 7.19
CA LEU A 6 -15.54 7.59 7.84
C LEU A 6 -14.22 7.52 8.65
N ASP A 7 -13.60 6.38 8.95
CA ASP A 7 -12.18 6.28 9.31
C ASP A 7 -11.79 4.81 9.33
N LEU A 8 -10.82 4.41 8.52
CA LEU A 8 -10.44 3.00 8.36
C LEU A 8 -9.07 2.70 9.00
N VAL A 9 -9.09 2.01 10.14
CA VAL A 9 -7.88 1.48 10.79
C VAL A 9 -7.70 0.02 10.37
N ILE A 10 -6.66 -0.26 9.57
CA ILE A 10 -6.28 -1.63 9.18
C ILE A 10 -5.13 -2.12 10.07
N ASN A 11 -5.24 -3.34 10.58
CA ASN A 11 -4.15 -4.06 11.24
C ASN A 11 -3.83 -5.35 10.45
N GLY A 12 -2.54 -5.58 10.21
CA GLY A 12 -2.05 -6.66 9.37
C GLY A 12 -0.55 -6.85 9.46
N GLU A 13 -0.08 -7.98 8.95
CA GLU A 13 1.34 -8.30 8.82
C GLU A 13 1.89 -7.59 7.56
N ALA A 14 3.03 -6.91 7.68
CA ALA A 14 3.66 -6.17 6.58
C ALA A 14 4.81 -6.98 5.97
N HIS A 15 4.74 -7.27 4.66
CA HIS A 15 5.75 -8.02 3.91
C HIS A 15 6.39 -7.14 2.84
N GLU A 16 7.72 -7.16 2.72
CA GLU A 16 8.42 -6.42 1.65
C GLU A 16 8.18 -7.07 0.28
N VAL A 17 7.74 -6.28 -0.69
CA VAL A 17 7.48 -6.72 -2.06
C VAL A 17 8.79 -6.74 -2.85
N THR A 18 9.38 -7.92 -2.99
CA THR A 18 10.69 -8.12 -3.65
C THR A 18 10.60 -8.81 -5.02
N GLY A 19 9.45 -9.39 -5.36
CA GLY A 19 9.27 -10.12 -6.62
C GLY A 19 8.99 -9.19 -7.81
N ASP A 20 9.81 -9.28 -8.85
CA ASP A 20 9.75 -8.48 -10.09
C ASP A 20 8.32 -8.28 -10.67
N THR A 21 7.55 -9.37 -10.76
CA THR A 21 6.16 -9.32 -11.28
C THR A 21 5.21 -8.53 -10.38
N ALA A 22 5.41 -8.54 -9.06
CA ALA A 22 4.64 -7.75 -8.12
C ALA A 22 5.11 -6.28 -8.13
N LEU A 23 6.42 -6.04 -8.14
CA LEU A 23 7.00 -4.70 -8.26
C LEU A 23 6.53 -3.97 -9.52
N ARG A 24 6.46 -4.66 -10.67
CA ARG A 24 5.91 -4.09 -11.93
C ARG A 24 4.44 -3.68 -11.81
N ARG A 25 3.63 -4.39 -11.00
CA ARG A 25 2.24 -4.00 -10.71
C ARG A 25 2.18 -2.76 -9.83
N VAL A 26 3.04 -2.67 -8.80
CA VAL A 26 3.12 -1.48 -7.93
C VAL A 26 3.58 -0.26 -8.74
N ALA A 27 4.64 -0.38 -9.54
CA ALA A 27 5.14 0.69 -10.39
C ALA A 27 4.08 1.17 -11.40
N ALA A 28 3.32 0.27 -12.01
CA ALA A 28 2.20 0.64 -12.88
C ALA A 28 1.10 1.41 -12.13
N ALA A 29 0.74 0.99 -10.91
CA ALA A 29 -0.25 1.70 -10.10
C ALA A 29 0.21 3.11 -9.69
N PHE A 30 1.49 3.29 -9.37
CA PHE A 30 2.08 4.61 -9.11
C PHE A 30 2.11 5.49 -10.37
N ALA A 31 2.45 4.93 -11.52
CA ALA A 31 2.44 5.66 -12.79
C ALA A 31 1.01 6.12 -13.16
N THR A 32 0.00 5.25 -12.99
CA THR A 32 -1.40 5.61 -13.25
C THR A 32 -1.95 6.65 -12.26
N LYS A 33 -1.61 6.56 -10.97
CA LYS A 33 -2.19 7.43 -9.93
C LYS A 33 -1.46 8.76 -9.74
N TYR A 34 -0.14 8.79 -9.94
CA TYR A 34 0.73 9.92 -9.60
C TYR A 34 1.65 10.37 -10.75
N GLY A 35 1.68 9.65 -11.88
CA GLY A 35 2.66 9.87 -12.95
C GLY A 35 4.09 9.39 -12.62
N TRP A 36 4.30 8.82 -11.43
CA TRP A 36 5.62 8.41 -10.95
C TRP A 36 6.05 7.09 -11.60
N THR A 37 7.21 7.11 -12.25
CA THR A 37 7.75 5.98 -13.01
C THR A 37 9.05 5.50 -12.35
N PHE A 38 9.22 4.18 -12.23
CA PHE A 38 10.40 3.60 -11.60
C PHE A 38 11.09 2.58 -12.50
N GLY A 39 12.42 2.50 -12.39
CA GLY A 39 13.20 1.36 -12.87
C GLY A 39 13.08 0.19 -11.90
N ILE A 40 13.10 -1.04 -12.43
CA ILE A 40 13.13 -2.27 -11.62
C ILE A 40 14.34 -3.09 -12.07
N ARG A 41 15.18 -3.48 -11.11
CA ARG A 41 16.46 -4.18 -11.31
C ARG A 41 16.74 -5.03 -10.08
N ASP A 42 17.13 -6.29 -10.27
CA ASP A 42 17.56 -7.20 -9.21
C ASP A 42 16.59 -7.30 -8.00
N GLY A 43 15.27 -7.34 -8.28
CA GLY A 43 14.22 -7.38 -7.25
C GLY A 43 14.06 -6.08 -6.45
N ARG A 44 14.60 -4.96 -6.94
CA ARG A 44 14.56 -3.64 -6.31
C ARG A 44 13.96 -2.58 -7.22
N VAL A 45 13.36 -1.56 -6.61
CA VAL A 45 12.81 -0.38 -7.28
C VAL A 45 13.80 0.78 -7.15
N HIS A 46 14.06 1.48 -8.25
CA HIS A 46 14.88 2.69 -8.31
C HIS A 46 14.12 3.83 -9.01
N ASP A 47 14.25 5.05 -8.51
CA ASP A 47 13.88 6.24 -9.27
C ASP A 47 15.10 6.78 -10.02
N GLU A 48 15.26 6.35 -11.27
CA GLU A 48 16.34 6.76 -12.17
C GLU A 48 16.17 8.21 -12.69
N SER A 49 15.12 8.94 -12.29
CA SER A 49 14.96 10.37 -12.59
C SER A 49 15.63 11.29 -11.55
N LEU A 50 15.98 10.75 -10.38
CA LEU A 50 16.60 11.49 -9.28
C LEU A 50 18.12 11.23 -9.18
N PRO A 51 18.94 12.24 -8.81
CA PRO A 51 20.38 12.06 -8.65
C PRO A 51 20.73 10.93 -7.66
N GLY A 52 21.55 9.97 -8.12
CA GLY A 52 21.96 8.82 -7.32
C GLY A 52 20.99 7.63 -7.33
N SER A 53 19.93 7.67 -8.14
CA SER A 53 19.00 6.56 -8.40
C SER A 53 18.46 5.88 -7.11
N PRO A 54 17.84 6.65 -6.19
CA PRO A 54 17.42 6.19 -4.87
C PRO A 54 16.51 4.96 -4.93
N GLN A 55 16.68 4.06 -3.97
CA GLN A 55 15.90 2.83 -3.86
C GLN A 55 14.62 3.04 -3.05
N TYR A 56 13.54 2.39 -3.48
CA TYR A 56 12.28 2.31 -2.75
C TYR A 56 11.95 0.85 -2.38
N ALA A 57 11.51 0.65 -1.14
CA ALA A 57 10.92 -0.60 -0.68
C ALA A 57 9.39 -0.41 -0.56
N PHE A 58 8.62 -1.31 -1.14
CA PHE A 58 7.16 -1.33 -1.02
C PHE A 58 6.73 -2.49 -0.13
N TYR A 59 5.65 -2.30 0.63
CA TYR A 59 5.15 -3.29 1.58
C TYR A 59 3.70 -3.65 1.28
N GLU A 60 3.42 -4.95 1.20
CA GLU A 60 2.06 -5.49 1.18
C GLU A 60 1.59 -5.73 2.61
N ILE A 61 0.40 -5.25 2.96
CA ILE A 61 -0.23 -5.50 4.27
C ILE A 61 -1.22 -6.65 4.11
N SER A 62 -0.95 -7.78 4.77
CA SER A 62 -1.91 -8.89 4.94
C SER A 62 -2.88 -8.56 6.07
N PRO A 63 -4.14 -8.14 5.82
CA PRO A 63 -5.04 -7.68 6.88
C PRO A 63 -5.53 -8.85 7.72
N VAL A 64 -5.54 -8.69 9.04
CA VAL A 64 -6.17 -9.64 9.99
C VAL A 64 -7.37 -9.03 10.71
N GLN A 65 -7.42 -7.70 10.80
CA GLN A 65 -8.49 -6.95 11.43
C GLN A 65 -8.60 -5.56 10.81
N ALA A 66 -9.82 -5.03 10.74
CA ALA A 66 -10.04 -3.61 10.46
C ALA A 66 -11.15 -3.02 11.34
N PHE A 67 -11.12 -1.71 11.55
CA PHE A 67 -12.16 -0.92 12.19
C PHE A 67 -12.59 0.23 11.28
N GLY A 68 -13.88 0.50 11.23
CA GLY A 68 -14.48 1.60 10.46
C GLY A 68 -15.38 2.45 11.35
N TYR A 69 -15.08 3.74 11.50
CA TYR A 69 -15.84 4.68 12.34
C TYR A 69 -16.59 5.71 11.48
N GLY A 70 -17.88 5.94 11.72
CA GLY A 70 -18.67 6.90 10.92
C GLY A 70 -18.34 8.36 11.21
N ALA A 71 -18.75 9.26 10.31
CA ALA A 71 -18.68 10.72 10.46
C ALA A 71 -19.24 11.24 11.79
N ASP A 72 -20.25 10.54 12.32
CA ASP A 72 -20.94 10.84 13.56
C ASP A 72 -20.09 10.61 14.82
N GLY A 73 -19.00 9.84 14.73
CA GLY A 73 -18.25 9.35 15.89
C GLY A 73 -19.01 8.34 16.76
N LEU A 74 -20.17 7.86 16.30
CA LEU A 74 -21.09 6.99 17.03
C LEU A 74 -21.28 5.63 16.35
N THR A 75 -21.20 5.59 15.02
CA THR A 75 -21.26 4.36 14.23
C THR A 75 -19.87 3.71 14.19
N ALA A 76 -19.76 2.42 14.53
CA ALA A 76 -18.51 1.68 14.46
C ALA A 76 -18.72 0.24 13.94
N THR A 77 -17.93 -0.16 12.94
CA THR A 77 -17.86 -1.54 12.41
C THR A 77 -16.49 -2.13 12.68
N ARG A 78 -16.43 -3.44 12.97
CA ARG A 78 -15.19 -4.21 13.09
C ARG A 78 -15.24 -5.41 12.14
N TRP A 79 -14.18 -5.58 11.36
CA TRP A 79 -13.94 -6.77 10.54
C TRP A 79 -12.81 -7.61 11.13
N ARG A 80 -12.91 -8.93 10.92
CA ARG A 80 -11.82 -9.90 11.11
C ARG A 80 -11.64 -10.66 9.81
N PHE A 81 -10.41 -10.91 9.42
CA PHE A 81 -10.08 -11.64 8.21
C PHE A 81 -9.35 -12.92 8.60
N ASN A 82 -9.84 -14.06 8.12
CA ASN A 82 -9.19 -15.34 8.31
C ASN A 82 -8.33 -15.61 7.06
N ARG A 83 -7.03 -15.88 7.23
CA ARG A 83 -6.27 -16.61 6.19
C ARG A 83 -6.92 -18.00 6.07
N THR A 84 -7.23 -18.39 4.83
CA THR A 84 -7.80 -19.69 4.45
C THR A 84 -6.85 -20.32 3.44
#